data_AF-A0A259HP40-F1
#
_entry.id   AF-A0A259HP40-F1
#
_cell.length_a   1.000
_cell.length_b   1.000
_cell.length_c   1.000
_cell.angle_alpha   90.00
_cell.angle_beta   90.00
_cell.angle_gamma   90.00
#
_symmetry.space_group_name_H-M   'P 1'
#
loop_
_entity.id
_entity.type
_entity.pdbx_description
1 polymer ?
#
loop_
_entity_poly.entity_id
_entity_poly.type
_entity_poly.pdbx_seq_one_letter_code
_entity_poly.pdbx_strand_id
1 'polypeptide(L)' 'MVPRYARPAMTAIWEPEARYRIWFEIEAHATEKLGELGVVPPSGAKALWDWWATNPTIDVAAIDAIEAVTKHDVIAFL' A
#
# COMPACT_ATOMS: atom_id res chain seq x y z
N MET A 1 -17.60 -1.56 -6.43
CA MET A 1 -18.45 -1.36 -7.63
C MET A 1 -19.62 -2.34 -7.62
N VAL A 2 -20.79 -2.01 -8.19
CA VAL A 2 -21.93 -2.96 -8.22
C VAL A 2 -21.63 -4.11 -9.18
N PRO A 3 -21.49 -5.37 -8.72
CA PRO A 3 -21.00 -6.48 -9.55
C PRO A 3 -21.84 -6.75 -10.79
N ARG A 4 -23.16 -6.50 -10.72
CA ARG A 4 -24.10 -6.69 -11.82
C ARG A 4 -23.79 -5.83 -13.05
N TYR A 5 -23.23 -4.64 -12.86
CA TYR A 5 -23.04 -3.65 -13.93
C TYR A 5 -21.56 -3.41 -14.27
N ALA A 6 -20.63 -3.86 -13.43
CA ALA A 6 -19.22 -3.64 -13.60
C ALA A 6 -18.55 -4.83 -14.30
N ARG A 7 -17.63 -4.53 -15.23
CA ARG A 7 -16.71 -5.54 -15.78
C ARG A 7 -15.72 -5.96 -14.70
N PRO A 8 -15.27 -7.24 -14.68
CA PRO A 8 -14.31 -7.72 -13.68
C PRO A 8 -13.05 -6.85 -13.56
N ALA A 9 -12.49 -6.41 -14.69
CA ALA A 9 -11.30 -5.54 -14.71
C ALA A 9 -11.56 -4.18 -14.03
N MET A 10 -12.78 -3.64 -14.16
CA MET A 10 -13.13 -2.40 -13.49
C MET A 10 -13.33 -2.61 -11.99
N THR A 11 -13.98 -3.70 -11.58
CA THR A 11 -14.13 -4.05 -10.16
C THR A 11 -12.76 -4.18 -9.49
N ALA A 12 -11.83 -4.90 -10.12
CA ALA A 12 -10.46 -5.12 -9.61
C ALA A 12 -9.68 -3.82 -9.32
N ILE A 13 -9.91 -2.73 -10.04
CA ILE A 13 -9.26 -1.43 -9.79
C ILE A 13 -9.72 -0.81 -8.46
N TRP A 14 -10.97 -1.08 -8.07
CA TRP A 14 -11.60 -0.50 -6.88
C TRP A 14 -11.58 -1.42 -5.66
N GLU A 15 -10.94 -2.61 -5.77
CA GLU A 15 -10.77 -3.49 -4.61
C GLU A 15 -9.76 -2.88 -3.61
N PRO A 16 -9.95 -3.08 -2.29
CA PRO A 16 -9.08 -2.51 -1.26
C PRO A 16 -7.59 -2.82 -1.46
N GLU A 17 -7.25 -4.02 -1.93
CA GLU A 17 -5.89 -4.45 -2.24
C GLU A 17 -5.24 -3.56 -3.31
N ALA A 18 -6.01 -3.12 -4.30
CA ALA A 18 -5.51 -2.22 -5.34
C ALA A 18 -5.17 -0.84 -4.76
N ARG A 19 -6.00 -0.33 -3.84
CA ARG A 19 -5.73 0.93 -3.12
C ARG A 19 -4.46 0.83 -2.29
N TYR A 20 -4.34 -0.19 -1.44
CA TYR A 20 -3.18 -0.36 -0.56
C TYR A 20 -1.88 -0.64 -1.32
N ARG A 21 -1.95 -1.37 -2.45
CA ARG A 21 -0.82 -1.52 -3.37
C ARG A 21 -0.31 -0.17 -3.86
N ILE A 22 -1.22 0.67 -4.35
CA ILE A 22 -0.87 2.01 -4.86
C ILE A 22 -0.29 2.88 -3.73
N TRP A 23 -0.85 2.83 -2.53
CA TRP A 23 -0.31 3.57 -1.38
C TRP A 23 1.11 3.13 -1.04
N PHE A 24 1.37 1.82 -0.99
CA PHE A 24 2.72 1.31 -0.78
C PHE A 24 3.69 1.81 -1.87
N GLU A 25 3.32 1.72 -3.14
CA GLU A 25 4.17 2.18 -4.25
C GLU A 25 4.49 3.68 -4.13
N ILE A 26 3.52 4.50 -3.74
CA ILE A 26 3.72 5.93 -3.49
C ILE A 26 4.72 6.15 -2.35
N GLU A 27 4.53 5.50 -1.21
CA GLU A 27 5.41 5.64 -0.04
C GLU A 27 6.84 5.11 -0.31
N ALA A 28 6.97 4.04 -1.08
CA ALA A 28 8.26 3.50 -1.49
C ALA A 28 9.02 4.48 -2.40
N HIS A 29 8.34 5.09 -3.39
CA HIS A 29 8.93 6.13 -4.23
C HIS A 29 9.24 7.41 -3.44
N ALA A 30 8.38 7.81 -2.51
CA ALA A 30 8.65 8.96 -1.64
C ALA A 30 9.90 8.70 -0.79
N THR A 31 10.01 7.51 -0.19
CA THR A 31 11.17 7.10 0.61
C THR A 31 12.45 7.02 -0.22
N GLU A 32 12.37 6.54 -1.46
CA GLU A 32 13.49 6.56 -2.41
C GLU A 32 14.00 7.99 -2.62
N LYS A 33 13.10 8.94 -2.92
CA LYS A 33 13.49 10.33 -3.11
C LYS A 33 14.05 10.96 -1.85
N LEU A 34 13.47 10.65 -0.69
CA LEU A 34 13.98 11.10 0.61
C LEU A 34 15.39 10.53 0.91
N GLY A 35 15.67 9.31 0.45
CA GLY A 35 16.99 8.69 0.52
C GLY A 35 18.03 9.42 -0.31
N GLU A 36 17.69 9.79 -1.56
CA GLU A 36 18.55 10.61 -2.43
C GLU A 36 18.84 12.00 -1.85
N LEU A 37 17.85 12.59 -1.16
CA LEU A 37 17.98 13.88 -0.49
C LEU A 37 18.72 13.80 0.86
N GLY A 38 19.06 12.59 1.34
CA GLY A 38 19.73 12.37 2.61
C GLY A 38 18.85 12.58 3.85
N VAL A 39 17.52 12.63 3.69
CA VAL A 39 16.56 12.76 4.80
C VAL A 39 16.43 11.43 5.56
N VAL A 40 16.49 10.31 4.84
CA VAL A 40 16.51 8.97 5.40
C VAL A 40 17.71 8.19 4.84
N PRO A 41 18.18 7.13 5.51
CA PRO A 41 19.20 6.26 4.94
C PRO A 41 18.72 5.63 3.62
N PRO A 42 19.55 5.60 2.55
CA PRO A 42 19.20 4.94 1.29
C PRO A 42 18.84 3.45 1.44
N SER A 43 19.32 2.82 2.51
CA SER A 43 18.96 1.44 2.88
C SER A 43 17.47 1.26 3.19
N GLY A 44 16.76 2.32 3.63
CA GLY A 44 15.32 2.26 3.88
C GLY A 44 14.52 2.02 2.61
N ALA A 45 14.76 2.82 1.58
CA ALA A 45 14.13 2.64 0.27
C ALA A 45 14.49 1.27 -0.34
N LYS A 46 15.75 0.86 -0.22
CA LYS A 46 16.18 -0.47 -0.67
C LYS A 46 15.41 -1.59 0.03
N ALA A 47 15.25 -1.52 1.35
CA ALA A 47 14.53 -2.54 2.10
C ALA A 47 13.05 -2.63 1.69
N LEU A 48 12.39 -1.48 1.45
CA LEU A 48 11.00 -1.44 0.95
C LEU A 48 10.88 -2.13 -0.41
N TRP A 49 11.72 -1.78 -1.38
CA TRP A 49 11.66 -2.38 -2.71
C TRP A 49 12.09 -3.86 -2.74
N ASP A 50 13.10 -4.25 -1.95
CA ASP A 50 13.51 -5.64 -1.81
C ASP A 50 12.36 -6.49 -1.24
N TRP A 51 11.63 -5.99 -0.23
CA TRP A 51 10.44 -6.65 0.29
C TRP A 51 9.31 -6.69 -0.74
N TRP A 52 9.06 -5.59 -1.45
CA TRP A 52 8.01 -5.52 -2.47
C TRP A 52 8.22 -6.49 -3.63
N ALA A 53 9.49 -6.70 -4.03
CA ALA A 53 9.87 -7.66 -5.07
C ALA A 53 9.50 -9.12 -4.72
N THR A 54 9.24 -9.42 -3.44
CA THR A 54 8.73 -10.75 -3.03
C THR A 54 7.24 -10.95 -3.36
N ASN A 55 6.57 -9.93 -3.91
CA ASN A 55 5.14 -9.91 -4.20
C ASN A 55 4.30 -10.27 -2.96
N PRO A 56 4.43 -9.49 -1.87
CA PRO A 56 3.75 -9.80 -0.61
C PRO A 56 2.24 -9.75 -0.78
N THR A 57 1.53 -10.58 -0.03
CA THR A 57 0.07 -10.51 0.06
C THR A 57 -0.34 -9.35 0.95
N ILE A 58 -1.28 -8.53 0.49
CA ILE A 58 -1.86 -7.44 1.29
C ILE A 58 -2.99 -8.02 2.14
N ASP A 59 -2.81 -8.00 3.46
CA ASP A 59 -3.81 -8.47 4.42
C ASP A 59 -4.79 -7.34 4.78
N VAL A 60 -5.85 -7.22 3.96
CA VAL A 60 -6.92 -6.22 4.17
C VAL A 60 -7.61 -6.41 5.52
N ALA A 61 -7.79 -7.65 5.98
CA ALA A 61 -8.48 -7.92 7.24
C ALA A 61 -7.67 -7.44 8.45
N ALA A 62 -6.33 -7.57 8.40
CA ALA A 62 -5.45 -7.04 9.43
C ALA A 62 -5.50 -5.50 9.49
N ILE A 63 -5.50 -4.84 8.32
CA ILE A 63 -5.61 -3.38 8.23
C ILE A 63 -6.96 -2.91 8.79
N ASP A 64 -8.07 -3.54 8.38
CA ASP A 64 -9.41 -3.21 8.86
C ASP A 64 -9.53 -3.38 10.38
N ALA A 65 -8.86 -4.40 10.96
CA ALA A 65 -8.81 -4.61 12.41
C ALA A 65 -8.07 -3.48 13.14
N ILE A 66 -6.98 -2.97 12.57
CA ILE A 66 -6.26 -1.81 13.12
C ILE A 66 -7.12 -0.55 12.97
N GLU A 67 -7.74 -0.32 11.80
CA GLU A 67 -8.61 0.82 11.54
C GLU A 67 -9.81 0.86 12.50
N ALA A 68 -10.36 -0.30 12.86
CA ALA A 68 -11.43 -0.39 13.83
C ALA A 68 -11.06 0.21 15.20
N VAL A 69 -9.77 0.21 15.57
CA VAL A 69 -9.25 0.79 16.81
C VAL A 69 -8.76 2.22 16.59
N THR A 70 -7.94 2.46 15.57
CA THR A 70 -7.30 3.77 15.32
C THR A 70 -8.27 4.81 14.76
N LYS A 71 -9.37 4.35 14.15
CA LYS A 71 -10.33 5.17 13.38
C LYS A 71 -9.64 6.01 12.30
N HIS A 72 -8.53 5.51 11.77
CA HIS A 72 -7.72 6.17 10.76
C HIS A 72 -7.12 5.13 9.81
N ASP A 73 -7.58 5.14 8.56
CA ASP A 73 -7.22 4.20 7.50
C ASP A 73 -5.75 4.28 7.08
N VAL A 74 -5.20 5.49 6.86
CA VAL A 74 -3.77 5.66 6.51
C VAL A 74 -2.85 5.12 7.60
N ILE A 75 -3.15 5.39 8.87
CA ILE A 75 -2.36 4.87 10.00
C ILE A 75 -2.56 3.36 10.16
N ALA A 76 -3.74 2.84 9.83
CA ALA A 76 -3.97 1.40 9.89
C ALA A 76 -3.20 0.61 8.83
N PHE A 77 -2.85 1.25 7.72
CA PHE A 77 -2.06 0.68 6.64
C PHE A 77 -0.55 0.63 6.92
N LEU A 78 0.00 1.63 7.64
CA LEU A 78 1.43 1.78 7.94
C LEU A 78 1.93 0.79 9.00
#